data_AF-A0A0K8UGD4-F1
#
_entry.id   AF-A0A0K8UGD4-F1
#
_cell.length_a   1.000
_cell.length_b   1.000
_cell.length_c   1.000
_cell.angle_alpha   90.00
_cell.angle_beta   90.00
_cell.angle_gamma   90.00
#
_symmetry.space_group_name_H-M   'P 1'
#
loop_
_entity.id
_entity.type
_entity.pdbx_description
1 polymer ?
#
loop_
_entity_poly.entity_id
_entity_poly.type
_entity_poly.pdbx_seq_one_letter_code
_entity_poly.pdbx_strand_id
1 'polypeptide(L)'
;NISVLLGLTFSVYGAVSADTGYGACQTPNGKSGECMLINKCTELYNMAVKPNLEDNDIIFLRQSRCGSLGKNILVCCHKSLGGVSDECETPNGKRGRCKSILECSSLLPLVKDDLSASERNFLTKSVCGQGNRQV
;
A
#
# COMPACT_ATOMS: atom_id res chain seq x y z
N ASN A 1 44.48 39.33 15.28
CA ASN A 1 44.49 39.58 13.82
C ASN A 1 44.16 38.29 13.09
N ILE A 2 43.03 38.30 12.38
CA ILE A 2 42.61 37.42 11.26
C ILE A 2 42.30 35.96 11.63
N SER A 3 41.21 35.31 11.22
CA SER A 3 39.84 35.65 10.82
C SER A 3 39.19 34.29 10.56
N VAL A 4 37.97 34.11 11.05
CA VAL A 4 36.83 33.42 10.41
C VAL A 4 37.15 32.17 9.57
N LEU A 5 36.56 31.02 9.96
CA LEU A 5 35.68 30.25 9.07
C LEU A 5 34.85 29.27 9.89
N LEU A 6 33.61 29.69 10.16
CA LEU A 6 32.47 28.84 10.49
C LEU A 6 32.30 27.81 9.36
N GLY A 7 32.95 26.66 9.51
CA GLY A 7 32.69 25.48 8.69
C GLY A 7 31.43 24.80 9.19
N LEU A 8 30.30 25.24 8.66
CA LEU A 8 28.96 24.69 8.89
C LEU A 8 28.99 23.16 8.85
N THR A 9 28.63 22.56 9.98
CA THR A 9 28.35 21.14 10.17
C THR A 9 27.16 20.75 9.28
N PHE A 10 27.42 20.34 8.04
CA PHE A 10 26.44 19.59 7.26
C PHE A 10 26.76 18.10 7.38
N SER A 11 26.50 17.55 8.57
CA SER A 11 26.21 16.12 8.65
C SER A 11 24.96 15.92 7.81
N VAL A 12 25.14 15.41 6.58
CA VAL A 12 24.03 14.87 5.79
C VAL A 12 23.58 13.61 6.53
N TYR A 13 22.84 13.79 7.61
CA TYR A 13 21.97 12.76 8.15
C TYR A 13 20.87 12.60 7.13
N GLY A 14 21.12 11.76 6.12
CA GLY A 14 20.05 11.19 5.33
C GLY A 14 19.09 10.55 6.32
N ALA A 15 17.88 11.09 6.43
CA ALA A 15 16.81 10.42 7.12
C ALA A 15 16.51 9.14 6.32
N VAL A 16 17.14 8.03 6.72
CA VAL A 16 16.66 6.71 6.31
C VAL A 16 15.35 6.52 7.06
N SER A 17 14.24 6.78 6.36
CA SER A 17 12.93 6.36 6.84
C SER A 17 13.00 4.84 6.93
N ALA A 18 13.18 4.32 8.13
CA ALA A 18 13.19 2.90 8.41
C ALA A 18 11.76 2.36 8.33
N ASP A 19 11.20 2.32 7.13
CA ASP A 19 10.27 1.25 6.80
C ASP A 19 11.10 -0.02 6.81
N THR A 20 10.83 -0.92 7.76
CA THR A 20 11.57 -2.17 7.94
C THR A 20 11.20 -3.18 6.86
N GLY A 21 11.48 -2.85 5.61
CA GLY A 21 11.46 -3.79 4.50
C GLY A 21 12.80 -4.51 4.37
N TYR A 22 12.74 -5.77 3.95
CA TYR A 22 13.90 -6.61 3.66
C TYR A 22 14.39 -6.43 2.21
N GLY A 23 13.93 -5.39 1.53
CA GLY A 23 14.32 -5.04 0.16
C GLY A 23 13.13 -4.82 -0.78
N ALA A 24 13.39 -4.18 -1.91
CA ALA A 24 12.41 -4.06 -2.99
C ALA A 24 12.21 -5.41 -3.69
N CYS A 25 10.99 -5.66 -4.17
CA CYS A 25 10.63 -6.88 -4.89
C CYS A 25 9.57 -6.59 -5.96
N GLN A 26 9.29 -7.58 -6.81
CA GLN A 26 8.20 -7.51 -7.78
C GLN A 26 7.13 -8.55 -7.39
N THR A 27 5.88 -8.10 -7.27
CA THR A 27 4.74 -8.99 -7.00
C THR A 27 4.52 -9.94 -8.17
N PRO A 28 3.83 -11.09 -7.98
CA PRO A 28 3.54 -12.02 -9.10
C PRO A 28 2.77 -11.37 -10.26
N ASN A 29 2.05 -10.29 -9.96
CA ASN A 29 1.33 -9.48 -10.95
C ASN A 29 2.20 -8.41 -11.64
N GLY A 30 3.53 -8.46 -11.49
CA GLY A 30 4.48 -7.54 -12.11
C GLY A 30 4.58 -6.15 -11.44
N LYS A 31 3.86 -5.90 -10.34
CA LYS A 31 3.88 -4.60 -9.66
C LYS A 31 5.08 -4.47 -8.71
N SER A 32 5.62 -3.26 -8.58
CA SER A 32 6.64 -2.95 -7.57
C SER A 32 6.12 -3.17 -6.15
N GLY A 33 6.97 -3.72 -5.29
CA GLY A 33 6.65 -4.14 -3.95
C GLY A 33 7.82 -4.06 -2.98
N GLU A 34 7.53 -4.35 -1.72
CA GLU A 34 8.48 -4.42 -0.63
C GLU A 34 8.40 -5.78 0.05
N CYS A 35 9.56 -6.39 0.26
CA CYS A 35 9.67 -7.67 0.92
C CYS A 35 9.50 -7.46 2.42
N MET A 36 8.45 -8.01 3.02
CA MET A 36 8.14 -7.83 4.44
C MET A 36 7.54 -9.10 5.04
N LEU A 37 7.43 -9.15 6.37
CA LEU A 37 6.79 -10.28 7.04
C LEU A 37 5.32 -10.39 6.61
N ILE A 38 4.82 -11.62 6.43
CA ILE A 38 3.43 -11.83 6.00
C ILE A 38 2.41 -11.14 6.91
N ASN A 39 2.65 -11.09 8.22
CA ASN A 39 1.79 -10.39 9.19
C ASN A 39 1.82 -8.85 9.08
N LYS A 40 2.73 -8.28 8.29
CA LYS A 40 2.78 -6.85 7.97
C LYS A 40 2.08 -6.52 6.65
N CYS A 41 1.74 -7.54 5.85
CA CYS A 41 1.01 -7.39 4.60
C CYS A 41 -0.43 -7.91 4.77
N THR A 42 -1.36 -7.02 5.14
CA THR A 42 -2.75 -7.38 5.46
C THR A 42 -3.44 -8.20 4.36
N GLU A 43 -3.23 -7.84 3.09
CA GLU A 43 -3.78 -8.54 1.92
C GLU A 43 -3.39 -10.03 1.89
N LEU A 44 -2.08 -10.30 1.95
CA LEU A 44 -1.56 -11.66 1.89
C LEU A 44 -1.80 -12.42 3.20
N TYR A 45 -1.80 -11.72 4.34
CA TYR A 45 -2.15 -12.30 5.63
C TYR A 45 -3.59 -12.81 5.63
N ASN A 46 -4.54 -11.97 5.22
CA ASN A 46 -5.96 -12.31 5.16
C ASN A 46 -6.22 -13.49 4.22
N MET A 47 -5.49 -13.57 3.10
CA MET A 47 -5.52 -14.71 2.19
C MET A 47 -4.99 -15.99 2.86
N ALA A 48 -3.88 -15.90 3.59
CA ALA A 48 -3.25 -17.05 4.23
C ALA A 48 -4.04 -17.62 5.43
N VAL A 49 -4.90 -16.83 6.07
CA VAL A 49 -5.73 -17.27 7.19
C VAL A 49 -7.15 -17.69 6.80
N LYS A 50 -7.49 -17.70 5.51
CA LYS A 50 -8.80 -18.19 5.04
C LYS A 50 -9.00 -19.67 5.48
N PRO A 51 -10.21 -20.07 5.90
CA PRO A 51 -10.48 -21.45 6.30
C PRO A 51 -10.41 -22.44 5.13
N ASN A 52 -10.76 -21.99 3.92
CA ASN A 52 -10.66 -22.77 2.68
C ASN A 52 -9.75 -22.02 1.70
N LEU A 53 -8.46 -22.36 1.69
CA LEU A 53 -7.54 -21.85 0.68
C LEU A 53 -7.79 -22.58 -0.64
N GLU A 54 -8.11 -21.82 -1.69
CA GLU A 54 -8.17 -22.35 -3.05
C GLU A 54 -6.76 -22.61 -3.58
N ASP A 55 -6.61 -23.53 -4.53
CA ASP A 55 -5.32 -23.84 -5.14
C ASP A 55 -4.64 -22.59 -5.74
N ASN A 56 -5.44 -21.69 -6.32
CA ASN A 56 -4.96 -20.42 -6.86
C ASN A 56 -4.39 -19.50 -5.77
N ASP A 57 -5.05 -19.41 -4.60
CA ASP A 57 -4.56 -18.64 -3.45
C ASP A 57 -3.23 -19.21 -2.94
N ILE A 58 -3.12 -20.55 -2.88
CA ILE A 58 -1.87 -21.23 -2.47
C ILE A 58 -0.74 -20.92 -3.44
N ILE A 59 -0.99 -21.02 -4.75
CA ILE A 59 0.00 -20.72 -5.79
C ILE A 59 0.42 -19.26 -5.68
N PHE A 60 -0.53 -18.35 -5.51
CA PHE A 60 -0.25 -16.92 -5.39
C PHE A 60 0.59 -16.58 -4.14
N LEU A 61 0.26 -17.16 -2.98
CA LEU A 61 1.04 -17.00 -1.74
C LEU A 61 2.46 -17.54 -1.89
N ARG A 62 2.64 -18.68 -2.56
CA ARG A 62 3.97 -19.25 -2.85
C ARG A 62 4.78 -18.36 -3.78
N GLN A 63 4.18 -17.86 -4.85
CA GLN A 63 4.83 -16.94 -5.79
C GLN A 63 5.15 -15.59 -5.15
N SER A 64 4.35 -15.16 -4.18
CA SER A 64 4.58 -13.92 -3.45
C SER A 64 5.72 -14.04 -2.43
N ARG A 65 6.28 -15.22 -2.17
CA ARG A 65 7.38 -15.37 -1.21
C ARG A 65 8.67 -14.73 -1.74
N CYS A 66 9.22 -13.77 -0.99
CA CYS A 66 10.50 -13.13 -1.31
C CYS A 66 11.65 -13.60 -0.39
N GLY A 67 11.35 -14.30 0.70
CA GLY A 67 12.39 -14.80 1.61
C GLY A 67 11.83 -15.48 2.86
N SER A 68 12.70 -15.65 3.86
CA SER A 68 12.35 -16.13 5.19
C SER A 68 13.32 -15.60 6.23
N LEU A 69 12.78 -15.17 7.36
CA LEU A 69 13.55 -14.71 8.52
C LEU A 69 13.31 -15.67 9.69
N GLY A 70 14.23 -16.62 9.87
CA GLY A 70 14.06 -17.71 10.84
C GLY A 70 12.84 -18.56 10.49
N LYS A 71 11.87 -18.63 11.41
CA LYS A 71 10.59 -19.34 11.21
C LYS A 71 9.52 -18.50 10.48
N ASN A 72 9.79 -17.22 10.24
CA ASN A 72 8.83 -16.31 9.63
C ASN A 72 9.02 -16.26 8.11
N ILE A 73 7.90 -16.26 7.38
CA ILE A 73 7.90 -16.11 5.93
C ILE A 73 7.85 -14.64 5.55
N LEU A 74 8.69 -14.25 4.59
CA LEU A 74 8.68 -12.94 3.98
C LEU A 74 7.96 -13.02 2.63
N VAL A 75 7.10 -12.03 2.37
CA VAL A 75 6.31 -11.92 1.17
C VAL A 75 6.51 -10.56 0.51
N CYS A 76 6.42 -10.54 -0.81
CA CYS A 76 6.44 -9.34 -1.61
C CYS A 76 5.06 -8.69 -1.55
N CYS A 77 4.92 -7.69 -0.68
CA CYS A 77 3.71 -6.91 -0.59
C CYS A 77 3.77 -5.78 -1.61
N HIS A 78 2.68 -5.52 -2.33
CA HIS A 78 2.63 -4.33 -3.19
C HIS A 78 2.86 -3.10 -2.31
N LYS A 79 3.86 -2.29 -2.67
CA LYS A 79 4.07 -0.98 -2.08
C LYS A 79 3.03 -0.04 -2.69
N SER A 80 1.77 -0.19 -2.29
CA SER A 80 0.96 1.00 -2.12
C SER A 80 1.77 1.88 -1.17
N LEU A 81 1.96 3.15 -1.49
CA LEU A 81 2.71 4.11 -0.67
C LEU A 81 2.02 4.39 0.69
N GLY A 82 1.53 3.35 1.37
CA GLY A 82 0.82 3.37 2.64
C GLY A 82 1.72 3.59 3.84
N GLY A 83 2.69 4.48 3.67
CA GLY A 83 3.61 4.95 4.69
C GLY A 83 3.97 6.43 4.53
N VAL A 84 3.53 7.11 3.45
CA VAL A 84 3.72 8.56 3.30
C VAL A 84 2.44 9.16 2.72
N SER A 85 1.57 9.62 3.63
CA SER A 85 0.30 10.31 3.37
C SER A 85 -0.61 9.64 2.35
N ASP A 86 -1.30 8.56 2.74
CA ASP A 86 -2.57 8.13 2.13
C ASP A 86 -3.69 9.19 2.30
N GLU A 87 -3.37 10.40 2.73
CA GLU A 87 -4.32 11.50 2.80
C GLU A 87 -4.78 11.85 1.38
N CYS A 88 -6.02 11.52 1.08
CA CYS A 88 -6.70 11.95 -0.13
C CYS A 88 -7.72 13.02 0.22
N GLU A 89 -8.11 13.83 -0.77
CA GLU A 89 -9.30 14.65 -0.65
C GLU A 89 -10.48 13.87 -1.19
N THR A 90 -11.49 13.65 -0.36
CA THR A 90 -12.75 13.05 -0.79
C THR A 90 -13.47 13.97 -1.77
N PRO A 91 -14.43 13.48 -2.57
CA PRO A 91 -15.24 14.33 -3.46
C PRO A 91 -16.00 15.47 -2.76
N ASN A 92 -16.14 15.39 -1.44
CA ASN A 92 -16.78 16.38 -0.59
C ASN A 92 -15.78 17.37 0.04
N GLY A 93 -14.52 17.38 -0.40
CA GLY A 93 -13.48 18.30 0.09
C GLY A 93 -12.91 17.96 1.47
N LYS A 94 -13.23 16.78 2.02
CA LYS A 94 -12.71 16.34 3.32
C LYS A 94 -11.45 15.51 3.14
N ARG A 95 -10.52 15.61 4.09
CA ARG A 95 -9.40 14.66 4.17
C ARG A 95 -9.90 13.24 4.44
N GLY A 96 -9.43 12.30 3.64
CA GLY A 96 -9.74 10.88 3.68
C GLY A 96 -8.48 10.05 3.66
N ARG A 97 -8.64 8.72 3.72
CA ARG A 97 -7.55 7.77 3.52
C ARG A 97 -7.84 6.88 2.33
N CYS A 98 -6.84 6.67 1.48
CA CYS A 98 -6.95 5.71 0.40
C CYS A 98 -6.92 4.28 0.95
N LYS A 99 -8.01 3.53 0.77
CA LYS A 99 -8.15 2.13 1.20
C LYS A 99 -9.13 1.37 0.31
N SER A 100 -9.18 0.04 0.45
CA SER A 100 -10.14 -0.80 -0.27
C SER A 100 -11.59 -0.37 0.01
N ILE A 101 -12.44 -0.42 -1.03
CA ILE A 101 -13.86 -0.05 -0.91
C ILE A 101 -14.61 -0.94 0.09
N LEU A 102 -14.21 -2.20 0.20
CA LEU A 102 -14.79 -3.17 1.15
C LEU A 102 -14.47 -2.80 2.61
N GLU A 103 -13.40 -2.04 2.83
CA GLU A 103 -13.00 -1.54 4.15
C GLU A 103 -13.53 -0.13 4.42
N CYS A 104 -14.24 0.47 3.47
CA CYS A 104 -14.76 1.82 3.57
C CYS A 104 -16.24 1.82 3.97
N SER A 105 -16.52 1.92 5.28
CA SER A 105 -17.89 1.91 5.81
C SER A 105 -18.82 2.95 5.18
N SER A 106 -18.28 4.09 4.70
CA SER A 106 -19.06 5.12 4.02
C SER A 106 -19.42 4.80 2.57
N LEU A 107 -18.64 3.94 1.90
CA LEU A 107 -18.85 3.55 0.50
C LEU A 107 -19.40 2.12 0.37
N LEU A 108 -19.29 1.31 1.42
CA LEU A 108 -19.81 -0.06 1.45
C LEU A 108 -21.30 -0.16 1.07
N PRO A 109 -22.20 0.76 1.51
CA PRO A 109 -23.60 0.75 1.08
C PRO A 109 -23.81 1.03 -0.43
N LEU A 110 -22.80 1.59 -1.10
CA LEU A 110 -22.83 1.88 -2.54
C LEU A 110 -22.26 0.72 -3.39
N VAL A 111 -21.85 -0.39 -2.78
CA VAL A 111 -21.44 -1.60 -3.49
C VAL A 111 -22.68 -2.48 -3.73
N LYS A 112 -23.55 -2.04 -4.64
CA LYS A 112 -24.78 -2.74 -5.06
C LYS A 112 -24.93 -2.72 -6.59
N ASP A 113 -25.72 -3.64 -7.14
CA ASP A 113 -25.88 -3.78 -8.59
C ASP A 113 -26.63 -2.59 -9.22
N ASP A 114 -27.67 -2.09 -8.55
CA ASP A 114 -28.47 -0.96 -9.02
C ASP A 114 -27.95 0.38 -8.47
N LEU A 115 -26.95 0.94 -9.14
CA LEU A 115 -26.45 2.29 -8.87
C LEU A 115 -27.08 3.32 -9.79
N SER A 116 -27.64 4.36 -9.18
CA SER A 116 -28.03 5.58 -9.88
C SER A 116 -26.81 6.25 -10.52
N ALA A 117 -27.06 7.10 -11.53
CA ALA A 117 -26.01 7.82 -12.22
C ALA A 117 -25.17 8.70 -11.27
N SER A 118 -25.79 9.27 -10.22
CA SER A 118 -25.13 10.08 -9.22
C SER A 118 -24.22 9.27 -8.30
N GLU A 119 -24.68 8.11 -7.80
CA GLU A 119 -23.86 7.21 -6.97
C GLU A 119 -22.65 6.69 -7.74
N ARG A 120 -22.84 6.33 -9.02
CA ARG A 120 -21.75 5.89 -9.90
C ARG A 120 -20.70 6.99 -10.09
N ASN A 121 -21.14 8.22 -10.36
CA ASN A 121 -20.25 9.36 -10.49
C ASN A 121 -19.49 9.65 -9.18
N PHE A 122 -20.16 9.51 -8.03
CA PHE A 122 -19.55 9.71 -6.72
C PHE A 122 -18.48 8.65 -6.41
N LEU A 123 -18.75 7.38 -6.71
CA LEU A 123 -17.78 6.29 -6.57
C LEU A 123 -16.56 6.50 -7.47
N THR A 124 -16.77 6.86 -8.74
CA THR A 124 -15.67 7.17 -9.68
C THR A 124 -14.77 8.28 -9.14
N LYS A 125 -15.35 9.34 -8.55
CA LYS A 125 -14.58 10.43 -7.94
C LYS A 125 -13.90 10.05 -6.62
N SER A 126 -14.35 8.99 -5.96
CA SER A 126 -13.79 8.51 -4.69
C SER A 126 -12.58 7.59 -4.88
N VAL A 127 -12.25 7.22 -6.13
CA VAL A 127 -11.08 6.40 -6.43
C VAL A 127 -9.80 7.20 -6.20
N CYS A 128 -8.91 6.64 -5.38
CA CYS A 128 -7.64 7.23 -4.98
C CYS A 128 -6.47 6.44 -5.59
N GLY A 129 -5.27 7.04 -5.64
CA GLY A 129 -4.07 6.39 -6.18
C GLY A 129 -4.02 6.27 -7.71
N GLN A 130 -5.07 6.71 -8.41
CA GLN A 130 -5.12 6.76 -9.88
C GLN A 130 -4.50 8.05 -10.41
N GLY A 131 -3.24 8.30 -10.05
CA GLY A 131 -2.42 9.29 -10.75
C GLY A 131 -2.17 8.81 -12.18
N ASN A 132 -2.67 9.56 -13.17
CA ASN A 132 -2.46 9.37 -14.62
C ASN A 132 -3.01 8.11 -15.28
N ARG A 133 -4.34 8.03 -15.41
CA ARG A 133 -4.94 7.59 -16.68
C ARG A 133 -5.84 8.70 -17.20
N GLN A 134 -5.22 9.69 -17.86
CA GLN A 134 -5.88 10.34 -18.97
C GLN A 134 -6.03 9.26 -20.06
N VAL A 135 -7.27 8.94 -20.41
CA VAL A 135 -7.59 8.43 -21.74
C VAL A 135 -7.76 9.61 -22.67
#